data_AF-W7WJX9-F1
#
_entry.id   AF-W7WJX9-F1
#
_cell.length_a   1.000
_cell.length_b   1.000
_cell.length_c   1.000
_cell.angle_alpha   90.00
_cell.angle_beta   90.00
_cell.angle_gamma   90.00
#
_symmetry.space_group_name_H-M   'P 1'
#
loop_
_entity.id
_entity.type
_entity.pdbx_description
1 polymer ?
#
loop_
_entity_poly.entity_id
_entity_poly.type
_entity_poly.pdbx_seq_one_letter_code
_entity_poly.pdbx_strand_id
1 'polypeptide(L)'
;MRGLSRHAAQAGFTLVEVLVALLIMAIVAALSWKGIDAIVRSRDISSQRLEQQLRLQSVIAQWEADLAEIQDSGIVPALQFDGASLRLTRRQAAGLQLVVWSLRGDSWTRWAGPAVTRGADLREAWLQSQQLLGNEAEQLRALSGIANWQLYYWRGNAWTNAQSSGDAALTTAATPTLVTRQALPGGVRLVLAFTEGSGRVGALTRDLRLSPQGS
;
A
#
# COMPACT_ATOMS: atom_id res chain seq x y z
N MET A 1 27.78 23.40 86.91
CA MET A 1 26.95 23.52 85.70
C MET A 1 26.73 22.12 85.13
N ARG A 2 25.61 21.45 85.45
CA ARG A 2 25.28 20.09 84.99
C ARG A 2 24.41 20.21 83.74
N GLY A 3 24.93 19.78 82.59
CA GLY A 3 24.14 19.68 81.35
C GLY A 3 23.13 18.54 81.46
N LEU A 4 21.86 18.85 81.25
CA LEU A 4 20.78 17.88 81.16
C LEU A 4 20.85 17.19 79.79
N SER A 5 21.37 15.96 79.77
CA SER A 5 21.30 15.08 78.60
C SER A 5 19.84 14.71 78.33
N ARG A 6 19.23 15.31 77.31
CA ARG A 6 17.93 14.87 76.79
C ARG A 6 18.09 13.44 76.25
N HIS A 7 17.49 12.48 76.94
CA HIS A 7 17.32 11.13 76.39
C HIS A 7 16.28 11.22 75.29
N ALA A 8 16.73 11.12 74.04
CA ALA A 8 15.83 10.90 72.92
C ALA A 8 15.16 9.53 73.15
N ALA A 9 13.85 9.54 73.36
CA ALA A 9 13.06 8.31 73.41
C ALA A 9 13.19 7.61 72.06
N GLN A 10 13.84 6.45 72.04
CA GLN A 10 13.84 5.58 70.87
C GLN A 10 12.43 5.02 70.74
N ALA A 11 11.67 5.52 69.77
CA ALA A 11 10.41 4.91 69.37
C ALA A 11 10.76 3.57 68.69
N GLY A 12 10.41 2.46 69.34
CA GLY A 12 10.61 1.12 68.78
C GLY A 12 9.70 0.92 67.56
N PHE A 13 10.31 0.54 66.44
CA PHE A 13 9.63 0.24 65.17
C PHE A 13 8.66 -0.94 65.39
N THR A 14 7.35 -0.69 65.29
CA THR A 14 6.37 -1.77 65.50
C THR A 14 6.31 -2.68 64.27
N LEU A 15 6.06 -3.98 64.48
CA LEU A 15 5.85 -4.94 63.39
C LEU A 15 4.80 -4.45 62.37
N VAL A 16 3.77 -3.76 62.86
CA VAL A 16 2.69 -3.19 62.06
C VAL A 16 3.22 -2.11 61.11
N GLU A 17 4.14 -1.27 61.56
CA GLU A 17 4.72 -0.19 60.77
C GLU A 17 5.60 -0.73 59.63
N VAL A 18 6.39 -1.78 59.91
CA VAL A 18 7.14 -2.51 58.88
C VAL A 18 6.17 -3.10 57.84
N LEU A 19 5.09 -3.74 58.30
CA LEU A 19 4.13 -4.41 57.43
C LEU A 19 3.42 -3.40 56.50
N VAL A 20 2.99 -2.26 57.05
CA VAL A 20 2.37 -1.18 56.27
C VAL A 20 3.35 -0.60 55.27
N ALA A 21 4.61 -0.35 55.66
CA ALA A 21 5.64 0.13 54.75
C ALA A 21 5.90 -0.87 53.61
N LEU A 22 6.00 -2.17 53.92
CA LEU A 22 6.17 -3.22 52.92
C LEU A 22 4.95 -3.32 51.98
N LEU A 23 3.73 -3.19 52.50
CA LEU A 23 2.51 -3.19 51.69
C LEU A 23 2.48 -2.01 50.72
N ILE A 24 2.79 -0.80 51.19
CA ILE A 24 2.83 0.40 50.35
C ILE A 24 3.91 0.24 49.27
N MET A 25 5.12 -0.21 49.64
CA MET A 25 6.21 -0.46 48.68
C MET A 25 5.82 -1.53 47.65
N ALA A 26 5.15 -2.60 48.07
CA ALA A 26 4.66 -3.64 47.16
C ALA A 26 3.64 -3.10 46.15
N ILE A 27 2.71 -2.24 46.59
CA ILE A 27 1.72 -1.60 45.69
C ILE A 27 2.43 -0.66 44.71
N VAL A 28 3.34 0.19 45.19
CA VAL A 28 4.10 1.12 44.33
C VAL A 28 4.95 0.36 43.31
N ALA A 29 5.62 -0.72 43.71
CA ALA A 29 6.38 -1.58 42.81
C ALA A 29 5.48 -2.24 41.74
N ALA A 30 4.33 -2.78 42.14
CA ALA A 30 3.37 -3.40 41.21
C ALA A 30 2.79 -2.41 40.20
N LEU A 31 2.44 -1.19 40.65
CA LEU A 31 1.96 -0.12 39.77
C LEU A 31 3.05 0.40 38.85
N SER A 32 4.30 0.48 39.31
CA SER A 32 5.44 0.92 38.50
C SER A 32 5.72 -0.06 37.37
N TRP A 33 5.69 -1.37 37.64
CA TRP A 33 5.87 -2.40 36.60
C TRP A 33 4.73 -2.37 35.57
N LYS A 34 3.48 -2.30 36.02
CA LYS A 34 2.31 -2.19 35.13
C LYS A 34 2.30 -0.89 34.32
N GLY A 35 2.77 0.22 34.89
CA GLY A 35 2.90 1.51 34.20
C GLY A 35 3.95 1.46 33.08
N ILE A 36 5.09 0.81 33.33
CA ILE A 36 6.14 0.61 32.33
C ILE A 36 5.64 -0.28 31.19
N ASP A 37 4.99 -1.41 31.51
CA ASP A 37 4.43 -2.34 30.51
C ASP A 37 3.38 -1.66 29.61
N ALA A 38 2.53 -0.81 30.19
CA ALA A 38 1.53 -0.06 29.45
C ALA A 38 2.17 0.92 28.44
N ILE A 39 3.25 1.62 28.84
CA ILE A 39 3.98 2.55 27.97
C ILE A 39 4.68 1.80 26.84
N VAL A 40 5.35 0.69 27.15
CA VAL A 40 6.05 -0.13 26.14
C VAL A 40 5.05 -0.63 25.09
N ARG A 41 3.93 -1.22 25.53
CA ARG A 41 2.88 -1.69 24.62
C ARG A 41 2.28 -0.57 23.77
N SER A 42 2.07 0.62 24.36
CA SER A 42 1.56 1.77 23.62
C SER A 42 2.54 2.23 22.53
N ARG A 43 3.85 2.17 22.80
CA ARG A 43 4.89 2.49 21.81
C ARG A 43 4.90 1.48 20.68
N ASP A 44 4.82 0.19 20.99
CA ASP A 44 4.80 -0.87 19.99
C ASP A 44 3.57 -0.78 19.06
N ILE A 45 2.38 -0.51 19.62
CA ILE A 45 1.18 -0.30 18.80
C ILE A 45 1.34 0.93 17.90
N SER A 46 1.95 2.00 18.42
CA SER A 46 2.15 3.24 17.67
C SER A 46 3.19 3.07 16.55
N SER A 47 4.30 2.38 16.80
CA SER A 47 5.32 2.10 15.80
C SER A 47 4.78 1.22 14.69
N GLN A 48 4.05 0.15 15.03
CA GLN A 48 3.40 -0.72 14.04
C GLN A 48 2.43 0.04 13.13
N ARG A 49 1.63 0.96 13.70
CA ARG A 49 0.72 1.81 12.90
C ARG A 49 1.47 2.75 11.97
N LEU A 50 2.57 3.33 12.43
CA LEU A 50 3.42 4.20 11.59
C LEU A 50 4.04 3.41 10.44
N GLU A 51 4.59 2.23 10.69
CA GLU A 51 5.15 1.35 9.65
C GLU A 51 4.08 0.94 8.62
N GLN A 52 2.87 0.59 9.07
CA GLN A 52 1.75 0.27 8.20
C GLN A 52 1.33 1.45 7.32
N GLN A 53 1.37 2.68 7.85
CA GLN A 53 1.06 3.89 7.10
C GLN A 53 2.16 4.22 6.08
N LEU A 54 3.43 4.13 6.47
CA LEU A 54 4.56 4.36 5.57
C LEU A 54 4.57 3.34 4.42
N ARG A 55 4.27 2.07 4.71
CA ARG A 55 4.11 1.04 3.68
C ARG A 55 2.98 1.39 2.71
N LEU A 56 1.82 1.80 3.22
CA LEU A 56 0.70 2.22 2.38
C LEU A 56 1.11 3.39 1.46
N GLN A 57 1.73 4.43 2.03
CA GLN A 57 2.18 5.59 1.26
C GLN A 57 3.20 5.20 0.18
N SER A 58 4.18 4.36 0.50
CA SER A 58 5.18 3.86 -0.45
C SER A 58 4.54 3.08 -1.59
N VAL A 59 3.60 2.18 -1.28
CA VAL A 59 2.91 1.39 -2.30
C VAL A 59 2.04 2.26 -3.21
N ILE A 60 1.34 3.24 -2.65
CA ILE A 60 0.54 4.17 -3.45
C ILE A 60 1.43 5.04 -4.33
N ALA A 61 2.55 5.53 -3.80
CA ALA A 61 3.54 6.27 -4.59
C ALA A 61 4.11 5.41 -5.73
N GLN A 62 4.38 4.12 -5.49
CA GLN A 62 4.82 3.20 -6.54
C GLN A 62 3.75 2.99 -7.61
N TRP A 63 2.49 2.85 -7.23
CA TRP A 63 1.36 2.72 -8.16
C TRP A 63 1.18 3.99 -9.01
N GLU A 64 1.26 5.17 -8.37
CA GLU A 64 1.22 6.46 -9.08
C GLU A 64 2.39 6.62 -10.04
N ALA A 65 3.61 6.23 -9.63
CA ALA A 65 4.80 6.28 -10.47
C ALA A 65 4.73 5.34 -11.68
N ASP A 66 4.11 4.16 -11.54
CA ASP A 66 3.87 3.26 -12.67
C ASP A 66 2.91 3.86 -13.69
N LEU A 67 1.83 4.50 -13.23
CA LEU A 67 0.83 5.14 -14.10
C LEU A 67 1.32 6.44 -14.73
N ALA A 68 2.12 7.22 -14.00
CA ALA A 68 2.68 8.48 -14.49
C ALA A 68 3.61 8.28 -15.70
N GLU A 69 4.22 7.10 -15.81
CA GLU A 69 5.11 6.72 -16.90
C GLU A 69 4.43 5.86 -17.97
N ILE A 70 3.09 5.79 -18.00
CA ILE A 70 2.39 5.04 -19.05
C ILE A 70 2.79 5.52 -20.43
N GLN A 71 3.06 4.57 -21.32
CA GLN A 71 3.43 4.79 -22.70
C GLN A 71 2.60 3.86 -23.60
N ASP A 72 1.88 4.43 -24.57
CA ASP A 72 1.22 3.68 -25.63
C ASP A 72 2.21 3.47 -26.78
N SER A 73 2.56 2.20 -27.00
CA SER A 73 3.50 1.79 -28.03
C SER A 73 2.83 1.47 -29.37
N GLY A 74 1.50 1.47 -29.45
CA GLY A 74 0.79 0.98 -30.62
C GLY A 74 0.83 -0.55 -30.79
N ILE A 75 1.55 -1.31 -29.95
CA ILE A 75 1.75 -2.76 -30.15
C ILE A 75 0.79 -3.60 -29.28
N VAL A 76 0.66 -3.25 -28.00
CA VAL A 76 -0.28 -3.85 -27.05
C VAL A 76 -1.10 -2.73 -26.39
N PRO A 77 -2.26 -3.04 -25.75
CA PRO A 77 -3.00 -2.04 -25.00
C PRO A 77 -2.12 -1.40 -23.92
N ALA A 78 -2.05 -0.07 -23.92
CA ALA A 78 -1.21 0.68 -22.98
C ALA A 78 -1.67 0.58 -21.53
N LEU A 79 -2.99 0.41 -21.36
CA LEU A 79 -3.66 0.31 -20.08
C LEU A 79 -4.88 -0.61 -20.25
N GLN A 80 -4.98 -1.64 -19.42
CA GLN A 80 -6.11 -2.57 -19.41
C GLN A 80 -6.42 -2.99 -17.98
N PHE A 81 -7.70 -2.93 -17.60
CA PHE A 81 -8.18 -3.45 -16.33
C PHE A 81 -9.29 -4.47 -16.56
N ASP A 82 -9.12 -5.68 -16.01
CA ASP A 82 -10.08 -6.78 -16.15
C ASP A 82 -10.94 -7.00 -14.89
N GLY A 83 -10.81 -6.15 -13.87
CA GLY A 83 -11.49 -6.27 -12.58
C GLY A 83 -10.64 -6.90 -11.48
N ALA A 84 -9.67 -7.74 -11.85
CA ALA A 84 -8.76 -8.41 -10.92
C ALA A 84 -7.30 -8.00 -11.11
N SER A 85 -6.95 -7.56 -12.32
CA SER A 85 -5.61 -7.18 -12.75
C SER A 85 -5.64 -5.89 -13.58
N LEU A 86 -4.74 -4.97 -13.27
CA LEU A 86 -4.42 -3.77 -14.05
C LEU A 86 -3.09 -4.00 -14.75
N ARG A 87 -3.11 -4.06 -16.07
CA ARG A 87 -1.93 -4.16 -16.92
C ARG A 87 -1.65 -2.81 -17.53
N LEU A 88 -0.40 -2.39 -17.48
CA LEU A 88 0.03 -1.13 -18.08
C LEU A 88 1.41 -1.27 -18.67
N THR A 89 1.63 -0.66 -19.83
CA THR A 89 2.97 -0.46 -20.39
C THR A 89 3.47 0.89 -19.96
N ARG A 90 4.65 0.92 -19.33
CA ARG A 90 5.31 2.14 -18.89
C ARG A 90 6.69 2.30 -19.51
N ARG A 91 7.17 3.53 -19.54
CA ARG A 91 8.55 3.86 -19.87
C ARG A 91 9.45 3.59 -18.66
N GLN A 92 10.65 3.11 -18.96
CA GLN A 92 11.76 2.94 -18.03
C GLN A 92 13.06 3.28 -18.77
N ALA A 93 14.16 3.52 -18.04
CA ALA A 93 15.45 3.89 -18.63
C ALA A 93 15.94 2.92 -19.73
N ALA A 94 15.67 1.62 -19.58
CA ALA A 94 16.11 0.57 -20.52
C ALA A 94 15.13 0.29 -21.67
N GLY A 95 13.96 0.94 -21.72
CA GLY A 95 12.94 0.71 -22.73
C GLY A 95 11.52 0.74 -22.18
N LEU A 96 10.62 -0.04 -22.80
CA LEU A 96 9.27 -0.26 -22.32
C LEU A 96 9.24 -1.40 -21.30
N GLN A 97 8.41 -1.28 -20.28
CA GLN A 97 8.20 -2.32 -19.29
C GLN A 97 6.70 -2.56 -19.11
N LEU A 98 6.29 -3.82 -19.08
CA LEU A 98 4.93 -4.21 -18.72
C LEU A 98 4.85 -4.43 -17.21
N VAL A 99 3.91 -3.75 -16.56
CA VAL A 99 3.64 -3.87 -15.13
C VAL A 99 2.22 -4.38 -14.94
N VAL A 100 2.05 -5.30 -14.00
CA VAL A 100 0.72 -5.81 -13.61
C VAL A 100 0.51 -5.61 -12.12
N TRP A 101 -0.52 -4.87 -11.77
CA TRP A 101 -1.07 -4.87 -10.43
C TRP A 101 -2.20 -5.88 -10.37
N SER A 102 -2.26 -6.74 -9.35
CA SER A 102 -3.33 -7.73 -9.21
C SER A 102 -3.76 -7.91 -7.76
N LEU A 103 -5.07 -8.07 -7.54
CA LEU A 103 -5.63 -8.45 -6.25
C LEU A 103 -5.89 -9.96 -6.24
N ARG A 104 -5.22 -10.69 -5.35
CA ARG A 104 -5.36 -12.13 -5.17
C ARG A 104 -5.69 -12.44 -3.72
N GLY A 105 -6.90 -12.93 -3.47
CA GLY A 105 -7.42 -12.98 -2.10
C GLY A 105 -7.48 -11.57 -1.52
N ASP A 106 -6.81 -11.35 -0.38
CA ASP A 106 -6.66 -10.04 0.26
C ASP A 106 -5.34 -9.33 -0.07
N SER A 107 -4.52 -9.93 -0.94
CA SER A 107 -3.18 -9.46 -1.23
C SER A 107 -3.14 -8.70 -2.55
N TRP A 108 -2.78 -7.43 -2.47
CA TRP A 108 -2.48 -6.61 -3.63
C TRP A 108 -1.01 -6.74 -3.98
N THR A 109 -0.75 -7.12 -5.22
CA THR A 109 0.56 -7.53 -5.70
C THR A 109 0.95 -6.78 -6.96
N ARG A 110 2.25 -6.63 -7.18
CA ARG A 110 2.84 -5.97 -8.34
C ARG A 110 3.83 -6.91 -8.98
N TRP A 111 3.59 -7.23 -10.25
CA TRP A 111 4.54 -7.87 -11.14
C TRP A 111 5.17 -6.83 -12.06
N ALA A 112 6.45 -6.94 -12.34
CA ALA A 112 7.09 -6.15 -13.40
C ALA A 112 7.93 -7.06 -14.29
N GLY A 113 7.63 -7.07 -15.58
CA GLY A 113 8.38 -7.82 -16.57
C GLY A 113 9.75 -7.20 -16.86
N PRO A 114 10.56 -7.86 -17.70
CA PRO A 114 11.80 -7.27 -18.18
C PRO A 114 11.54 -6.00 -19.00
N ALA A 115 12.50 -5.07 -19.00
CA ALA A 115 12.47 -3.93 -19.90
C ALA A 115 12.83 -4.40 -21.32
N VAL A 116 12.05 -3.96 -22.31
CA VAL A 116 12.14 -4.38 -23.70
C VAL A 116 12.22 -3.18 -24.64
N THR A 117 12.99 -3.33 -25.72
CA THR A 117 13.13 -2.31 -26.77
C THR A 117 12.49 -2.75 -28.09
N ARG A 118 12.23 -4.05 -28.26
CA ARG A 118 11.64 -4.62 -29.48
C ARG A 118 10.16 -4.92 -29.27
N GLY A 119 9.35 -4.67 -30.30
CA GLY A 119 7.91 -4.93 -30.22
C GLY A 119 7.53 -6.41 -30.15
N ALA A 120 8.40 -7.33 -30.61
CA ALA A 120 8.19 -8.77 -30.44
C ALA A 120 8.27 -9.17 -28.95
N ASP A 121 9.33 -8.75 -28.27
CA ASP A 121 9.56 -8.98 -26.85
C ASP A 121 8.43 -8.36 -26.00
N LEU A 122 7.89 -7.20 -26.40
CA LEU A 122 6.72 -6.61 -25.73
C LEU A 122 5.45 -7.44 -25.87
N ARG A 123 5.20 -8.03 -27.06
CA ARG A 123 4.05 -8.95 -27.26
C ARG A 123 4.20 -10.23 -26.44
N GLU A 124 5.42 -10.75 -26.31
CA GLU A 124 5.69 -11.91 -25.48
C GLU A 124 5.45 -11.61 -23.99
N ALA A 125 6.00 -10.50 -23.48
CA ALA A 125 5.73 -10.05 -22.11
C ALA A 125 4.23 -9.85 -21.86
N TRP A 126 3.49 -9.34 -22.85
CA TRP A 126 2.03 -9.22 -22.78
C TRP A 126 1.35 -10.59 -22.65
N LEU A 127 1.71 -11.56 -23.48
CA LEU A 127 1.15 -12.92 -23.39
C LEU A 127 1.47 -13.57 -22.04
N GLN A 128 2.70 -13.43 -21.55
CA GLN A 128 3.11 -13.91 -20.23
C GLN A 128 2.25 -13.29 -19.12
N SER A 129 1.95 -12.00 -19.21
CA SER A 129 1.13 -11.29 -18.21
C SER A 129 -0.31 -11.81 -18.08
N GLN A 130 -0.81 -12.51 -19.10
CA GLN A 130 -2.13 -13.14 -19.09
C GLN A 130 -2.15 -14.45 -18.29
N GLN A 131 -0.98 -15.05 -18.09
CA GLN A 131 -0.83 -16.39 -17.49
C GLN A 131 -0.21 -16.33 -16.08
N LEU A 132 -0.14 -15.14 -15.48
CA LEU A 132 0.43 -14.98 -14.14
C LEU A 132 -0.39 -15.75 -13.11
N LEU A 133 0.30 -16.57 -12.31
CA LEU A 133 -0.25 -17.37 -11.22
C LEU A 133 -0.05 -16.70 -9.86
N GLY A 134 0.85 -15.71 -9.76
CA GLY A 134 1.12 -14.96 -8.53
C GLY A 134 2.23 -15.56 -7.66
N ASN A 135 3.04 -16.45 -8.23
CA ASN A 135 4.20 -17.09 -7.61
C ASN A 135 5.50 -16.86 -8.41
N GLU A 136 5.47 -15.92 -9.36
CA GLU A 136 6.62 -15.54 -10.17
C GLU A 136 7.71 -14.88 -9.31
N ALA A 137 8.97 -15.03 -9.71
CA ALA A 137 10.11 -14.44 -8.97
C ALA A 137 10.02 -12.90 -8.87
N GLU A 138 9.49 -12.25 -9.92
CA GLU A 138 9.32 -10.80 -10.00
C GLU A 138 8.01 -10.31 -9.33
N GLN A 139 7.25 -11.21 -8.71
CA GLN A 139 6.00 -10.86 -8.02
C GLN A 139 6.29 -10.29 -6.64
N LEU A 140 5.93 -9.03 -6.43
CA LEU A 140 6.05 -8.35 -5.14
C LEU A 140 4.68 -8.22 -4.46
N ARG A 141 4.60 -8.63 -3.19
CA ARG A 141 3.44 -8.35 -2.34
C ARG A 141 3.51 -6.91 -1.84
N ALA A 142 2.65 -6.06 -2.38
CA ALA A 142 2.62 -4.64 -2.04
C ALA A 142 1.86 -4.40 -0.73
N LEU A 143 0.59 -4.84 -0.67
CA LEU A 143 -0.28 -4.71 0.50
C LEU A 143 -1.05 -6.01 0.76
N SER A 144 -1.47 -6.19 2.01
CA SER A 144 -2.40 -7.21 2.46
C SER A 144 -3.61 -6.55 3.13
N GLY A 145 -4.67 -7.32 3.36
CA GLY A 145 -5.91 -6.83 3.96
C GLY A 145 -6.69 -5.90 3.03
N ILE A 146 -6.69 -6.17 1.73
CA ILE A 146 -7.54 -5.48 0.75
C ILE A 146 -8.80 -6.30 0.51
N ALA A 147 -9.95 -5.75 0.86
CA ALA A 147 -11.25 -6.40 0.67
C ALA A 147 -11.78 -6.23 -0.76
N ASN A 148 -11.52 -5.07 -1.37
CA ASN A 148 -12.02 -4.75 -2.70
C ASN A 148 -11.09 -3.76 -3.39
N TRP A 149 -10.97 -3.90 -4.71
CA TRP A 149 -10.21 -3.03 -5.58
C TRP A 149 -11.03 -2.65 -6.80
N GLN A 150 -11.25 -1.35 -6.98
CA GLN A 150 -11.98 -0.82 -8.12
C GLN A 150 -11.19 0.29 -8.78
N LEU A 151 -11.33 0.37 -10.10
CA LEU A 151 -10.77 1.44 -10.91
C LEU A 151 -11.87 2.14 -11.70
N TYR A 152 -11.73 3.46 -11.82
CA TYR A 152 -12.55 4.29 -12.68
C TYR A 152 -11.65 5.10 -13.59
N TYR A 153 -12.14 5.37 -14.79
CA TYR A 153 -11.44 6.14 -15.80
C TYR A 153 -12.19 7.42 -16.10
N TRP A 154 -11.46 8.52 -16.21
CA TRP A 154 -12.00 9.80 -16.64
C TRP A 154 -12.07 9.85 -18.17
N ARG A 155 -13.29 9.85 -18.71
CA ARG A 155 -13.61 9.81 -20.14
C ARG A 155 -14.78 10.73 -20.44
N GLY A 156 -14.73 11.50 -21.52
CA GLY A 156 -15.86 12.34 -21.93
C GLY A 156 -16.41 13.24 -20.80
N ASN A 157 -15.54 13.77 -19.94
CA ASN A 157 -15.89 14.60 -18.78
C ASN A 157 -16.68 13.90 -17.65
N ALA A 158 -16.58 12.56 -17.54
CA ALA A 158 -17.18 11.77 -16.48
C ALA A 158 -16.27 10.64 -15.98
N TRP A 159 -16.50 10.19 -14.75
CA TRP A 159 -15.91 8.95 -14.22
C TRP A 159 -16.76 7.76 -14.64
N THR A 160 -16.17 6.84 -15.41
CA THR A 160 -16.80 5.57 -15.79
C THR A 160 -16.03 4.41 -15.18
N ASN A 161 -16.70 3.29 -14.88
CA ASN A 161 -16.00 2.09 -14.43
C ASN A 161 -14.96 1.66 -15.46
N ALA A 162 -13.79 1.20 -15.01
CA ALA A 162 -12.69 0.86 -15.89
C ALA A 162 -12.98 -0.30 -16.86
N GLN A 163 -13.91 -1.20 -16.51
CA GLN A 163 -14.36 -2.30 -17.36
C GLN A 163 -15.45 -1.88 -18.36
N SER A 164 -15.98 -0.66 -18.27
CA SER A 164 -16.91 -0.15 -19.29
C SER A 164 -16.19 0.11 -20.61
N SER A 165 -16.85 -0.21 -21.72
CA SER A 165 -16.38 0.16 -23.06
C SER A 165 -16.11 1.67 -23.11
N GLY A 166 -14.95 2.05 -23.65
CA GLY A 166 -14.52 3.43 -23.76
C GLY A 166 -14.33 3.85 -25.21
N ASP A 167 -13.86 5.09 -25.39
CA ASP A 167 -13.69 5.69 -26.71
C ASP A 167 -12.68 4.91 -27.55
N ALA A 168 -13.02 4.76 -28.82
CA ALA A 168 -12.19 4.13 -29.85
C ALA A 168 -11.18 5.14 -30.42
N ALA A 169 -9.89 4.85 -30.27
CA ALA A 169 -8.80 5.39 -31.07
C ALA A 169 -8.60 4.53 -32.32
N LEU A 170 -8.58 5.16 -33.49
CA LEU A 170 -8.20 4.51 -34.73
C LEU A 170 -6.68 4.52 -34.84
N THR A 171 -6.07 3.35 -35.01
CA THR A 171 -4.63 3.23 -35.29
C THR A 171 -4.42 2.65 -36.69
N THR A 172 -3.56 3.29 -37.48
CA THR A 172 -3.14 2.78 -38.78
C THR A 172 -2.10 1.68 -38.57
N ALA A 173 -2.44 0.43 -38.89
CA ALA A 173 -1.44 -0.64 -38.92
C ALA A 173 -0.50 -0.47 -40.13
N ALA A 174 0.64 -1.18 -40.13
CA ALA A 174 1.56 -1.23 -41.29
C ALA A 174 0.93 -1.90 -42.55
N THR A 175 -0.32 -2.35 -42.44
CA THR A 175 -1.23 -2.82 -43.50
C THR A 175 -2.50 -1.96 -43.41
N PRO A 176 -3.27 -1.74 -44.52
CA PRO A 176 -4.36 -0.75 -44.56
C PRO A 176 -5.64 -1.22 -43.83
N THR A 177 -5.48 -1.86 -42.69
CA THR A 177 -6.54 -2.26 -41.77
C THR A 177 -6.56 -1.29 -40.60
N LEU A 178 -7.65 -0.55 -40.47
CA LEU A 178 -7.90 0.29 -39.29
C LEU A 178 -8.19 -0.63 -38.11
N VAL A 179 -7.32 -0.60 -37.09
CA VAL A 179 -7.57 -1.31 -35.84
C VAL A 179 -8.19 -0.32 -34.86
N THR A 180 -9.35 -0.69 -34.31
CA THR A 180 -10.00 0.11 -33.28
C THR A 180 -9.43 -0.29 -31.92
N ARG A 181 -8.68 0.61 -31.29
CA ARG A 181 -8.09 0.44 -29.96
C ARG A 181 -8.80 1.35 -28.98
N GLN A 182 -8.89 0.97 -27.70
CA GLN A 182 -9.40 1.89 -26.68
C GLN A 182 -8.39 3.01 -26.40
N ALA A 183 -8.84 4.26 -26.48
CA ALA A 183 -8.02 5.42 -26.17
C ALA A 183 -7.60 5.43 -24.69
N LEU A 184 -6.41 5.96 -24.40
CA LEU A 184 -5.95 6.14 -23.03
C LEU A 184 -6.87 7.15 -22.31
N PRO A 185 -7.37 6.86 -21.10
CA PRO A 185 -8.24 7.79 -20.38
C PRO A 185 -7.48 9.02 -19.89
N GLY A 186 -8.18 10.12 -19.63
CA GLY A 186 -7.56 11.36 -19.12
C GLY A 186 -7.13 11.27 -17.65
N GLY A 187 -7.59 10.26 -16.93
CA GLY A 187 -7.26 10.03 -15.53
C GLY A 187 -7.75 8.66 -15.03
N VAL A 188 -7.17 8.23 -13.91
CA VAL A 188 -7.48 6.97 -13.22
C VAL A 188 -7.80 7.29 -11.77
N ARG A 189 -8.93 6.78 -11.30
CA ARG A 189 -9.29 6.76 -9.88
C ARG A 189 -9.17 5.35 -9.35
N LEU A 190 -8.38 5.20 -8.29
CA LEU A 190 -8.22 4.00 -7.50
C LEU A 190 -9.11 4.06 -6.27
N VAL A 191 -9.87 3.00 -6.03
CA VAL A 191 -10.60 2.78 -4.78
C VAL A 191 -10.17 1.44 -4.19
N LEU A 192 -9.56 1.47 -3.01
CA LEU A 192 -9.16 0.28 -2.24
C LEU A 192 -9.95 0.23 -0.94
N ALA A 193 -10.79 -0.78 -0.77
CA ALA A 193 -11.44 -1.05 0.51
C ALA A 193 -10.57 -2.01 1.33
N PHE A 194 -10.44 -1.76 2.63
CA PHE A 194 -9.63 -2.60 3.51
C PHE A 194 -10.49 -3.66 4.23
N THR A 195 -9.93 -4.83 4.49
CA THR A 195 -10.60 -5.86 5.29
C THR A 195 -10.66 -5.44 6.75
N GLU A 196 -11.66 -5.96 7.47
CA GLU A 196 -11.66 -5.91 8.93
C GLU A 196 -10.39 -6.60 9.47
N GLY A 197 -9.77 -6.01 10.50
CA GLY A 197 -8.53 -6.53 11.08
C GLY A 197 -7.24 -6.21 10.31
N SER A 198 -7.30 -5.55 9.15
CA SER A 198 -6.12 -5.10 8.39
C SER A 198 -5.30 -3.99 9.06
N GLY A 199 -5.77 -3.47 10.22
CA GLY A 199 -5.24 -2.27 10.86
C GLY A 199 -5.71 -0.95 10.21
N ARG A 200 -6.54 -1.02 9.16
CA ARG A 200 -7.10 0.12 8.43
C ARG A 200 -8.62 -0.02 8.35
N VAL A 201 -9.33 1.10 8.25
CA VAL A 201 -10.80 1.15 8.21
C VAL A 201 -11.25 1.97 7.00
N GLY A 202 -12.32 1.50 6.35
CA GLY A 202 -12.95 2.19 5.22
C GLY A 202 -12.24 1.95 3.90
N ALA A 203 -12.28 2.96 3.02
CA ALA A 203 -11.69 2.91 1.69
C ALA A 203 -10.72 4.06 1.45
N LEU A 204 -9.63 3.77 0.74
CA LEU A 204 -8.71 4.75 0.19
C LEU A 204 -9.14 5.09 -1.24
N THR A 205 -9.33 6.39 -1.51
CA THR A 205 -9.51 6.90 -2.88
C THR A 205 -8.30 7.72 -3.32
N ARG A 206 -7.80 7.46 -4.53
CA ARG A 206 -6.69 8.18 -5.15
C ARG A 206 -7.00 8.49 -6.60
N ASP A 207 -6.91 9.75 -6.97
CA ASP A 207 -7.16 10.23 -8.33
C ASP A 207 -5.84 10.68 -8.95
N LEU A 208 -5.54 10.15 -10.14
CA LEU A 208 -4.34 10.48 -10.89
C LEU A 208 -4.73 10.94 -12.30
N ARG A 209 -4.15 12.06 -12.74
CA ARG A 209 -4.27 12.51 -14.13
C ARG A 209 -3.25 11.76 -14.97
N LEU A 210 -3.68 11.21 -16.11
CA LEU A 210 -2.76 10.67 -17.09
C LEU A 210 -2.35 11.80 -18.05
N SER A 211 -1.06 11.89 -18.32
CA SER A 211 -0.56 12.86 -19.30
C SER A 211 -1.10 12.52 -20.68
N PRO A 212 -1.60 13.51 -21.46
CA PRO A 212 -1.92 13.28 -22.86
C PRO A 212 -0.65 12.81 -23.55
N GLN A 213 -0.67 11.61 -24.13
CA GLN A 213 0.44 11.16 -24.94
C GLN A 213 0.40 11.97 -26.24
N GLY A 214 1.33 12.91 -26.34
CA GLY A 214 1.40 13.85 -27.46
C GLY A 214 1.66 13.13 -28.77
N SER A 215 0.74 13.42 -29.70
CA SER A 215 0.77 13.36 -31.18
C SER A 215 2.11 13.08 -31.87
#